data_AF-A0A8S1GWT3-F1
#
_entry.id   AF-A0A8S1GWT3-F1
#
_cell.length_a   1.000
_cell.length_b   1.000
_cell.length_c   1.000
_cell.angle_alpha   90.00
_cell.angle_beta   90.00
_cell.angle_gamma   90.00
#
_symmetry.space_group_name_H-M   'P 1'
#
loop_
_entity.id
_entity.type
_entity.pdbx_description
1 polymer ?
#
loop_
_entity_poly.entity_id
_entity_poly.type
_entity_poly.pdbx_seq_one_letter_code
_entity_poly.pdbx_strand_id
1 'polypeptide(L)'
;MSVTIKVYKPVTPGSWGDLWDQMENISAHTQKGIEYLERIATFTKERAVVEEEYAARLRGVAKKFFKKKEEEELWRTVSFAKGFTGIVKELESLAGQHEVISESLKKEVVSYAMDKAALHRGTRKQILSEIQSAHAEVNNAVSDMMKAHKQYGKAFKEAEAAFLKYTKAEKNMEISRLDLEKAKNNSQMRNGICEEAKQHYAYAVSKANDLQRWYFEEELPQILEKYKNLDLDRINDVREVLMKCISAEEDVQPIIARCHSDMRVAAKSIDAANDVMLVVENFKSGIPRPSPFSFEDLGRPDALLNGSDNVDATIKKGTLLGRKDAKSGVVRKQSMHQKFFGVGGGSDKKSDNGEYGNLPPQQRARKIAGKLAEIEKDRERAIQSREGVSKMQNAYRSNPKLGNPADCDAQLSQYAQEIDALTVQIGRLRGLLEETNAQLGISESDTPPSVRSYSSASSAAPRSTTPAPATLEPEHHRNSSDNWSRFSEQSAENTLAPNGTAPIANREEVYEECAPPPSLGRATALFAFEGQADGTIRMREGEEFFLVENDEGDGWTRVRRINENQEGFVPSSYLRCEYF
;
A
#
# COMPACT_ATOMS: atom_id res chain seq x y z
N MET A 1 -82.13 8.53 23.11
CA MET A 1 -80.71 8.91 22.91
C MET A 1 -79.87 7.89 23.65
N SER A 2 -79.08 7.06 22.97
CA SER A 2 -78.18 6.13 23.65
C SER A 2 -76.86 6.85 23.94
N VAL A 3 -76.51 7.00 25.21
CA VAL A 3 -75.20 7.55 25.60
C VAL A 3 -74.16 6.44 25.45
N THR A 4 -73.57 6.33 24.26
CA THR A 4 -72.43 5.44 24.03
C THR A 4 -71.23 6.00 24.78
N ILE A 5 -71.00 5.46 25.98
CA ILE A 5 -69.78 5.74 26.75
C ILE A 5 -68.60 5.24 25.93
N LYS A 6 -67.85 6.16 25.31
CA LYS A 6 -66.56 5.85 24.70
C LYS A 6 -65.61 5.41 25.81
N VAL A 7 -65.35 4.11 25.89
CA VAL A 7 -64.20 3.58 26.63
C VAL A 7 -62.97 4.15 25.93
N TYR A 8 -62.27 5.06 26.60
CA TYR A 8 -60.94 5.48 26.17
C TYR A 8 -60.07 4.24 26.09
N LYS A 9 -59.56 3.90 24.90
CA LYS A 9 -58.48 2.92 24.77
C LYS A 9 -57.32 3.43 25.65
N PRO A 10 -56.73 2.61 26.54
CA PRO A 10 -55.61 3.06 27.36
C PRO A 10 -54.46 3.47 26.43
N VAL A 11 -53.89 4.65 26.67
CA VAL A 11 -52.75 5.17 25.91
C VAL A 11 -51.57 4.20 26.07
N THR A 12 -51.15 3.58 24.96
CA THR A 12 -50.00 2.67 24.94
C THR A 12 -48.72 3.50 25.14
N PRO A 13 -47.94 3.29 26.22
CA PRO A 13 -46.72 4.08 26.45
C PRO A 13 -45.75 3.96 25.27
N GLY A 14 -45.33 5.09 24.70
CA GLY A 14 -44.48 5.12 23.50
C GLY A 14 -45.24 5.00 22.17
N SER A 15 -46.54 5.30 22.14
CA SER A 15 -47.25 5.60 20.89
C SER A 15 -46.77 6.94 20.31
N TRP A 16 -46.51 7.00 19.00
CA TRP A 16 -46.32 8.29 18.33
C TRP A 16 -47.66 9.00 18.03
N GLY A 17 -48.80 8.34 18.27
CA GLY A 17 -50.13 8.97 18.20
C GLY A 17 -50.31 10.10 19.23
N ASP A 18 -49.57 10.08 20.35
CA ASP A 18 -49.57 11.16 21.34
C ASP A 18 -48.93 12.46 20.81
N LEU A 19 -48.19 12.38 19.70
CA LEU A 19 -47.47 13.48 19.06
C LEU A 19 -48.25 14.10 17.88
N TRP A 20 -49.58 13.98 17.86
CA TRP A 20 -50.48 14.34 16.73
C TRP A 20 -50.35 15.77 16.19
N ASP A 21 -49.83 16.71 16.98
CA ASP A 21 -49.58 18.11 16.62
C ASP A 21 -48.11 18.39 16.22
N GLN A 22 -47.19 17.46 16.46
CA GLN A 22 -45.74 17.64 16.38
C GLN A 22 -45.10 17.21 15.04
N MET A 23 -45.84 17.34 13.93
CA MET A 23 -45.44 16.76 12.63
C MET A 23 -44.09 17.28 12.10
N GLU A 24 -43.79 18.56 12.31
CA GLU A 24 -42.50 19.15 11.93
C GLU A 24 -41.33 18.51 12.70
N ASN A 25 -41.51 18.28 14.00
CA ASN A 25 -40.51 17.65 14.87
C ASN A 25 -40.28 16.17 14.50
N ILE A 26 -41.34 15.40 14.22
CA ILE A 26 -41.23 14.02 13.72
C ILE A 26 -40.51 13.98 12.35
N SER A 27 -40.91 14.88 11.44
CA SER A 27 -40.34 14.99 10.11
C SER A 27 -38.84 15.34 10.16
N ALA A 28 -38.43 16.25 11.06
CA ALA A 28 -37.03 16.63 11.26
C ALA A 28 -36.21 15.56 11.99
N HIS A 29 -36.78 14.90 13.01
CA HIS A 29 -36.13 13.79 13.74
C HIS A 29 -35.80 12.63 12.81
N THR A 30 -36.79 12.15 12.04
CA THR A 30 -36.60 11.04 11.09
C THR A 30 -35.64 11.37 9.96
N GLN A 31 -35.60 12.63 9.51
CA GLN A 31 -34.61 13.09 8.53
C GLN A 31 -33.19 13.03 9.11
N LYS A 32 -32.96 13.62 10.28
CA LYS A 32 -31.66 13.59 10.99
C LYS A 32 -31.21 12.17 11.32
N GLY A 33 -32.15 11.29 11.66
CA GLY A 33 -31.86 9.88 11.91
C GLY A 33 -31.29 9.16 10.67
N ILE A 34 -31.76 9.51 9.47
CA ILE A 34 -31.24 8.95 8.21
C ILE A 34 -29.87 9.56 7.88
N GLU A 35 -29.73 10.89 8.01
CA GLU A 35 -28.44 11.59 7.85
C GLU A 35 -27.36 11.02 8.80
N TYR A 36 -27.74 10.56 9.99
CA TYR A 36 -26.83 9.90 10.92
C TYR A 36 -26.38 8.50 10.44
N LEU A 37 -27.26 7.73 9.78
CA LEU A 37 -26.89 6.45 9.15
C LEU A 37 -25.94 6.67 7.97
N GLU A 38 -26.19 7.70 7.16
CA GLU A 38 -25.30 8.11 6.06
C GLU A 38 -23.94 8.59 6.59
N ARG A 39 -23.91 9.31 7.72
CA ARG A 39 -22.68 9.69 8.42
C ARG A 39 -21.88 8.48 8.92
N ILE A 40 -22.53 7.44 9.45
CA ILE A 40 -21.86 6.19 9.83
C ILE A 40 -21.26 5.53 8.58
N ALA A 41 -22.01 5.45 7.47
CA ALA A 41 -21.49 4.92 6.21
C ALA A 41 -20.26 5.70 5.71
N THR A 42 -20.24 7.03 5.84
CA THR A 42 -19.07 7.87 5.51
C THR A 42 -17.87 7.54 6.40
N PHE A 43 -18.07 7.48 7.73
CA PHE A 43 -17.00 7.11 8.69
C PHE A 43 -16.42 5.71 8.39
N THR A 44 -17.28 4.71 8.16
CA THR A 44 -16.83 3.34 7.83
C THR A 44 -16.05 3.31 6.51
N LYS A 45 -16.45 4.13 5.52
CA LYS A 45 -15.71 4.28 4.26
C LYS A 45 -14.33 4.91 4.46
N GLU A 46 -14.24 5.97 5.27
CA GLU A 46 -12.97 6.64 5.61
C GLU A 46 -12.02 5.67 6.33
N ARG A 47 -12.51 4.94 7.34
CA ARG A 47 -11.70 3.89 8.00
C ARG A 47 -11.21 2.84 7.00
N ALA A 48 -12.06 2.39 6.08
CA ALA A 48 -11.67 1.38 5.10
C ALA A 48 -10.58 1.85 4.12
N VAL A 49 -10.36 3.16 3.96
CA VAL A 49 -9.20 3.71 3.24
C VAL A 49 -7.94 3.63 4.11
N VAL A 50 -8.03 3.88 5.42
CA VAL A 50 -6.89 3.73 6.35
C VAL A 50 -6.37 2.29 6.40
N GLU A 51 -7.26 1.30 6.45
CA GLU A 51 -6.90 -0.13 6.40
C GLU A 51 -6.21 -0.51 5.07
N GLU A 52 -6.70 0.03 3.94
CA GLU A 52 -6.14 -0.17 2.60
C GLU A 52 -4.73 0.45 2.46
N GLU A 53 -4.54 1.68 2.92
CA GLU A 53 -3.21 2.31 2.93
C GLU A 53 -2.23 1.57 3.85
N TYR A 54 -2.70 1.07 5.01
CA TYR A 54 -1.88 0.30 5.92
C TYR A 54 -1.45 -1.03 5.29
N ALA A 55 -2.38 -1.78 4.69
CA ALA A 55 -2.09 -2.97 3.91
C ALA A 55 -1.08 -2.70 2.77
N ALA A 56 -1.29 -1.63 1.99
CA ALA A 56 -0.40 -1.25 0.91
C ALA A 56 1.02 -0.88 1.41
N ARG A 57 1.12 -0.16 2.53
CA ARG A 57 2.41 0.19 3.17
C ARG A 57 3.13 -1.07 3.69
N LEU A 58 2.44 -1.99 4.37
CA LEU A 58 3.03 -3.27 4.81
C LEU A 58 3.52 -4.13 3.64
N ARG A 59 2.71 -4.27 2.58
CA ARG A 59 3.06 -4.99 1.35
C ARG A 59 4.26 -4.35 0.64
N GLY A 60 4.36 -3.02 0.66
CA GLY A 60 5.53 -2.27 0.19
C GLY A 60 6.81 -2.60 0.96
N VAL A 61 6.72 -2.71 2.29
CA VAL A 61 7.85 -3.15 3.14
C VAL A 61 8.24 -4.58 2.82
N ALA A 62 7.31 -5.53 2.81
CA ALA A 62 7.60 -6.93 2.51
C ALA A 62 8.30 -7.09 1.14
N LYS A 63 7.73 -6.50 0.09
CA LYS A 63 8.27 -6.50 -1.29
C LYS A 63 9.65 -5.83 -1.40
N LYS A 64 9.97 -4.84 -0.54
CA LYS A 64 11.29 -4.18 -0.51
C LYS A 64 12.39 -5.14 -0.03
N PHE A 65 12.10 -6.01 0.92
CA PHE A 65 13.05 -6.95 1.53
C PHE A 65 13.02 -8.36 0.90
N PHE A 66 11.91 -8.79 0.28
CA PHE A 66 11.79 -10.08 -0.41
C PHE A 66 12.48 -10.15 -1.79
N LYS A 67 13.55 -9.36 -2.01
CA LYS A 67 14.18 -9.22 -3.33
C LYS A 67 15.02 -10.44 -3.69
N LYS A 68 14.45 -11.32 -4.53
CA LYS A 68 15.16 -12.38 -5.28
C LYS A 68 16.27 -11.82 -6.18
N LYS A 69 17.41 -11.46 -5.60
CA LYS A 69 18.68 -11.43 -6.34
C LYS A 69 19.16 -12.87 -6.60
N GLU A 70 20.17 -13.01 -7.44
CA GLU A 70 21.06 -14.17 -7.38
C GLU A 70 21.90 -14.09 -6.11
N GLU A 71 21.28 -14.41 -4.97
CA GLU A 71 22.00 -14.72 -3.74
C GLU A 71 22.75 -16.05 -3.93
N GLU A 72 24.00 -16.10 -3.45
CA GLU A 72 24.85 -17.30 -3.52
C GLU A 72 24.17 -18.47 -2.80
N GLU A 73 24.48 -19.70 -3.22
CA GLU A 73 23.78 -20.91 -2.77
C GLU A 73 23.73 -21.05 -1.23
N LEU A 74 24.80 -20.62 -0.53
CA LEU A 74 24.88 -20.60 0.93
C LEU A 74 23.81 -19.72 1.60
N TRP A 75 23.52 -18.53 1.07
CA TRP A 75 22.52 -17.61 1.66
C TRP A 75 21.10 -18.17 1.55
N ARG A 76 20.87 -19.08 0.58
CA ARG A 76 19.61 -19.83 0.41
C ARG A 76 19.51 -21.02 1.37
N THR A 77 20.61 -21.50 1.94
CA THR A 77 20.65 -22.68 2.82
C THR A 77 20.74 -22.33 4.31
N VAL A 78 21.39 -21.22 4.70
CA VAL A 78 21.48 -20.79 6.11
C VAL A 78 20.11 -20.46 6.73
N SER A 79 19.94 -20.87 7.98
CA SER A 79 18.69 -20.83 8.73
C SER A 79 18.24 -19.40 9.09
N PHE A 80 19.16 -18.48 9.42
CA PHE A 80 18.77 -17.11 9.77
C PHE A 80 18.15 -16.35 8.58
N ALA A 81 18.69 -16.54 7.37
CA ALA A 81 18.14 -15.94 6.14
C ALA A 81 16.77 -16.53 5.79
N LYS A 82 16.60 -17.86 5.96
CA LYS A 82 15.29 -18.54 5.84
C LYS A 82 14.28 -18.02 6.87
N GLY A 83 14.69 -17.85 8.13
CA GLY A 83 13.85 -17.36 9.23
C GLY A 83 13.36 -15.93 8.97
N PHE A 84 14.26 -15.02 8.59
CA PHE A 84 13.90 -13.67 8.15
C PHE A 84 12.95 -13.68 6.95
N THR A 85 13.24 -14.50 5.93
CA THR A 85 12.37 -14.69 4.75
C THR A 85 10.99 -15.21 5.13
N GLY A 86 10.88 -16.04 6.17
CA GLY A 86 9.62 -16.49 6.75
C GLY A 86 8.82 -15.34 7.36
N ILE A 87 9.45 -14.52 8.21
CA ILE A 87 8.79 -13.34 8.82
C ILE A 87 8.32 -12.34 7.75
N VAL A 88 9.12 -12.12 6.70
CA VAL A 88 8.74 -11.23 5.57
C VAL A 88 7.51 -11.75 4.81
N LYS A 89 7.35 -13.07 4.64
CA LYS A 89 6.14 -13.66 4.04
C LYS A 89 4.91 -13.49 4.92
N GLU A 90 5.03 -13.78 6.22
CA GLU A 90 3.90 -13.62 7.14
C GLU A 90 3.48 -12.14 7.29
N LEU A 91 4.40 -11.20 7.09
CA LEU A 91 4.07 -9.77 7.01
C LEU A 91 3.25 -9.42 5.74
N GLU A 92 3.53 -10.08 4.62
CA GLU A 92 2.72 -9.97 3.39
C GLU A 92 1.33 -10.61 3.56
N SER A 93 1.22 -11.71 4.30
CA SER A 93 -0.05 -12.32 4.70
C SER A 93 -0.87 -11.41 5.63
N LEU A 94 -0.23 -10.80 6.65
CA LEU A 94 -0.88 -9.81 7.52
C LEU A 94 -1.41 -8.61 6.71
N ALA A 95 -0.62 -8.11 5.75
CA ALA A 95 -1.07 -7.06 4.83
C ALA A 95 -2.31 -7.47 4.03
N GLY A 96 -2.39 -8.73 3.58
CA GLY A 96 -3.59 -9.30 2.95
C GLY A 96 -4.81 -9.28 3.86
N GLN A 97 -4.66 -9.56 5.15
CA GLN A 97 -5.79 -9.53 6.09
C GLN A 97 -6.34 -8.12 6.32
N HIS A 98 -5.50 -7.08 6.40
CA HIS A 98 -5.99 -5.69 6.47
C HIS A 98 -6.66 -5.24 5.17
N GLU A 99 -6.21 -5.72 4.02
CA GLU A 99 -6.90 -5.50 2.74
C GLU A 99 -8.30 -6.13 2.75
N VAL A 100 -8.47 -7.32 3.33
CA VAL A 100 -9.78 -7.99 3.52
C VAL A 100 -10.71 -7.19 4.45
N ILE A 101 -10.21 -6.62 5.57
CA ILE A 101 -11.02 -5.70 6.40
C ILE A 101 -11.53 -4.53 5.54
N SER A 102 -10.61 -3.86 4.82
CA SER A 102 -10.94 -2.76 3.90
C SER A 102 -12.02 -3.16 2.88
N GLU A 103 -11.88 -4.33 2.24
CA GLU A 103 -12.83 -4.82 1.25
C GLU A 103 -14.21 -5.08 1.84
N SER A 104 -14.32 -5.76 2.99
CA SER A 104 -15.60 -6.06 3.64
C SER A 104 -16.30 -4.77 4.10
N LEU A 105 -15.58 -3.86 4.76
CA LEU A 105 -16.10 -2.55 5.16
C LEU A 105 -16.65 -1.77 3.94
N LYS A 106 -15.93 -1.75 2.81
CA LYS A 106 -16.38 -1.07 1.57
C LYS A 106 -17.56 -1.76 0.89
N LYS A 107 -17.47 -3.06 0.65
CA LYS A 107 -18.39 -3.79 -0.24
C LYS A 107 -19.67 -4.22 0.48
N GLU A 108 -19.57 -4.59 1.76
CA GLU A 108 -20.70 -5.11 2.52
C GLU A 108 -21.29 -4.02 3.40
N VAL A 109 -20.48 -3.41 4.27
CA VAL A 109 -20.98 -2.53 5.34
C VAL A 109 -21.44 -1.17 4.80
N VAL A 110 -20.59 -0.51 4.00
CA VAL A 110 -20.92 0.80 3.40
C VAL A 110 -22.04 0.68 2.35
N SER A 111 -22.09 -0.40 1.55
CA SER A 111 -23.23 -0.62 0.64
C SER A 111 -24.52 -0.79 1.43
N TYR A 112 -24.56 -1.75 2.38
CA TYR A 112 -25.74 -1.99 3.21
C TYR A 112 -26.26 -0.71 3.89
N ALA A 113 -25.36 0.09 4.48
CA ALA A 113 -25.74 1.35 5.13
C ALA A 113 -26.35 2.38 4.14
N MET A 114 -25.78 2.52 2.94
CA MET A 114 -26.29 3.42 1.89
C MET A 114 -27.61 2.92 1.28
N ASP A 115 -27.73 1.61 1.04
CA ASP A 115 -28.93 0.97 0.51
C ASP A 115 -30.10 1.10 1.50
N LYS A 116 -29.84 0.91 2.80
CA LYS A 116 -30.83 1.17 3.85
C LYS A 116 -31.16 2.66 3.98
N ALA A 117 -30.20 3.57 3.92
CA ALA A 117 -30.49 5.00 3.94
C ALA A 117 -31.37 5.44 2.76
N ALA A 118 -31.11 4.93 1.55
CA ALA A 118 -31.94 5.18 0.37
C ALA A 118 -33.38 4.63 0.53
N LEU A 119 -33.52 3.41 1.07
CA LEU A 119 -34.82 2.82 1.39
C LEU A 119 -35.60 3.68 2.40
N HIS A 120 -34.96 4.08 3.51
CA HIS A 120 -35.58 4.92 4.53
C HIS A 120 -35.97 6.31 4.00
N ARG A 121 -35.18 6.92 3.10
CA ARG A 121 -35.59 8.14 2.38
C ARG A 121 -36.83 7.92 1.51
N GLY A 122 -36.91 6.78 0.82
CA GLY A 122 -38.08 6.39 0.02
C GLY A 122 -39.35 6.27 0.87
N THR A 123 -39.30 5.46 1.94
CA THR A 123 -40.44 5.25 2.85
C THR A 123 -40.86 6.54 3.55
N ARG A 124 -39.90 7.37 4.00
CA ARG A 124 -40.20 8.68 4.61
C ARG A 124 -40.93 9.61 3.64
N LYS A 125 -40.54 9.63 2.36
CA LYS A 125 -41.22 10.41 1.31
C LYS A 125 -42.66 9.94 1.08
N GLN A 126 -42.91 8.64 1.11
CA GLN A 126 -44.26 8.09 0.97
C GLN A 126 -45.16 8.51 2.15
N ILE A 127 -44.70 8.35 3.40
CA ILE A 127 -45.46 8.74 4.60
C ILE A 127 -45.73 10.26 4.61
N LEU A 128 -44.77 11.08 4.16
CA LEU A 128 -44.98 12.53 3.98
C LEU A 128 -46.06 12.86 2.95
N SER A 129 -46.19 12.08 1.88
CA SER A 129 -47.25 12.29 0.89
C SER A 129 -48.64 11.89 1.43
N GLU A 130 -48.71 10.82 2.22
CA GLU A 130 -49.95 10.36 2.85
C GLU A 130 -50.47 11.39 3.86
N ILE A 131 -49.61 11.90 4.75
CA ILE A 131 -50.04 12.87 5.77
C ILE A 131 -50.44 14.22 5.16
N GLN A 132 -49.76 14.66 4.09
CA GLN A 132 -50.16 15.87 3.36
C GLN A 132 -51.54 15.72 2.71
N SER A 133 -51.87 14.55 2.17
CA SER A 133 -53.19 14.28 1.59
C SER A 133 -54.29 14.30 2.65
N ALA A 134 -54.12 13.53 3.73
CA ALA A 134 -55.10 13.42 4.80
C ALA A 134 -55.36 14.78 5.51
N HIS A 135 -54.29 15.53 5.79
CA HIS A 135 -54.38 16.86 6.39
C HIS A 135 -55.04 17.88 5.45
N ALA A 136 -54.82 17.78 4.14
CA ALA A 136 -55.48 18.64 3.15
C ALA A 136 -57.00 18.37 3.06
N GLU A 137 -57.44 17.12 3.14
CA GLU A 137 -58.87 16.78 3.09
C GLU A 137 -59.66 17.41 4.25
N VAL A 138 -59.17 17.26 5.49
CA VAL A 138 -59.79 17.88 6.69
C VAL A 138 -59.78 19.41 6.59
N ASN A 139 -58.65 20.01 6.21
CA ASN A 139 -58.55 21.47 6.08
C ASN A 139 -59.48 22.03 5.00
N ASN A 140 -59.70 21.31 3.89
CA ASN A 140 -60.65 21.69 2.86
C ASN A 140 -62.10 21.65 3.40
N ALA A 141 -62.48 20.59 4.11
CA ALA A 141 -63.81 20.47 4.73
C ALA A 141 -64.06 21.57 5.78
N VAL A 142 -63.07 21.88 6.62
CA VAL A 142 -63.12 22.98 7.60
C VAL A 142 -63.22 24.33 6.90
N SER A 143 -62.46 24.55 5.82
CA SER A 143 -62.51 25.78 5.00
C SER A 143 -63.89 25.98 4.37
N ASP A 144 -64.50 24.92 3.83
CA ASP A 144 -65.85 24.99 3.25
C ASP A 144 -66.94 25.21 4.31
N MET A 145 -66.80 24.60 5.50
CA MET A 145 -67.66 24.90 6.65
C MET A 145 -67.54 26.38 7.07
N MET A 146 -66.34 26.96 7.10
CA MET A 146 -66.14 28.39 7.40
C MET A 146 -66.77 29.30 6.32
N LYS A 147 -66.68 28.94 5.04
CA LYS A 147 -67.36 29.65 3.94
C LYS A 147 -68.88 29.58 4.10
N ALA A 148 -69.42 28.40 4.40
CA ALA A 148 -70.86 28.19 4.62
C ALA A 148 -71.38 28.99 5.82
N HIS A 149 -70.64 29.00 6.94
CA HIS A 149 -70.95 29.82 8.12
C HIS A 149 -71.03 31.32 7.76
N LYS A 150 -70.03 31.83 7.02
CA LYS A 150 -69.99 33.23 6.58
C LYS A 150 -71.17 33.58 5.66
N GLN A 151 -71.55 32.67 4.77
CA GLN A 151 -72.69 32.86 3.86
C GLN A 151 -74.03 32.84 4.62
N TYR A 152 -74.22 31.90 5.56
CA TYR A 152 -75.39 31.88 6.45
C TYR A 152 -75.49 33.17 7.28
N GLY A 153 -74.39 33.61 7.92
CA GLY A 153 -74.35 34.85 8.69
C GLY A 153 -74.60 36.13 7.87
N LYS A 154 -74.39 36.09 6.54
CA LYS A 154 -74.83 37.15 5.62
C LYS A 154 -76.33 37.04 5.31
N ALA A 155 -76.80 35.86 4.90
CA ALA A 155 -78.20 35.62 4.54
C ALA A 155 -79.16 35.92 5.71
N PHE A 156 -78.76 35.58 6.95
CA PHE A 156 -79.49 35.90 8.17
C PHE A 156 -79.70 37.41 8.34
N LYS A 157 -78.64 38.22 8.19
CA LYS A 157 -78.73 39.70 8.30
C LYS A 157 -79.60 40.32 7.20
N GLU A 158 -79.57 39.75 5.99
CA GLU A 158 -80.46 40.19 4.91
C GLU A 158 -81.93 39.82 5.15
N ALA A 159 -82.20 38.64 5.73
CA ALA A 159 -83.53 38.21 6.12
C ALA A 159 -84.09 39.02 7.30
N GLU A 160 -83.30 39.23 8.35
CA GLU A 160 -83.63 40.07 9.50
C GLU A 160 -83.96 41.52 9.06
N ALA A 161 -83.12 42.11 8.21
CA ALA A 161 -83.35 43.46 7.67
C ALA A 161 -84.58 43.54 6.73
N ALA A 162 -84.93 42.46 6.04
CA ALA A 162 -86.14 42.38 5.22
C ALA A 162 -87.40 42.21 6.08
N PHE A 163 -87.35 41.37 7.10
CA PHE A 163 -88.43 41.15 8.06
C PHE A 163 -88.73 42.42 8.86
N LEU A 164 -87.72 43.10 9.39
CA LEU A 164 -87.89 44.36 10.10
C LEU A 164 -88.49 45.47 9.21
N LYS A 165 -88.23 45.47 7.90
CA LYS A 165 -88.90 46.35 6.94
C LYS A 165 -90.37 45.98 6.75
N TYR A 166 -90.68 44.69 6.61
CA TYR A 166 -92.06 44.21 6.52
C TYR A 166 -92.87 44.56 7.78
N THR A 167 -92.39 44.25 8.98
CA THR A 167 -93.10 44.56 10.25
C THR A 167 -93.27 46.06 10.49
N LYS A 168 -92.41 46.91 9.92
CA LYS A 168 -92.60 48.38 9.92
C LYS A 168 -93.64 48.83 8.89
N ALA A 169 -93.67 48.23 7.71
CA ALA A 169 -94.68 48.49 6.68
C ALA A 169 -96.09 48.07 7.14
N GLU A 170 -96.21 46.88 7.73
CA GLU A 170 -97.47 46.30 8.26
C GLU A 170 -98.13 47.18 9.33
N LYS A 171 -97.33 47.97 10.06
CA LYS A 171 -97.79 48.90 11.10
C LYS A 171 -98.01 50.33 10.61
N ASN A 172 -97.71 50.63 9.34
CA ASN A 172 -97.94 51.95 8.77
C ASN A 172 -99.31 52.03 8.09
N MET A 173 -100.23 52.79 8.67
CA MET A 173 -101.59 52.99 8.12
C MET A 173 -101.61 53.78 6.81
N GLU A 174 -100.51 54.44 6.43
CA GLU A 174 -100.39 55.24 5.19
C GLU A 174 -99.78 54.46 4.01
N ILE A 175 -99.33 53.21 4.20
CA ILE A 175 -98.67 52.46 3.11
C ILE A 175 -99.68 51.91 2.09
N SER A 176 -99.31 51.89 0.81
CA SER A 176 -100.11 51.25 -0.23
C SER A 176 -100.14 49.71 -0.02
N ARG A 177 -101.28 49.09 -0.32
CA ARG A 177 -101.43 47.61 -0.29
C ARG A 177 -100.41 46.91 -1.18
N LEU A 178 -100.05 47.53 -2.31
CA LEU A 178 -99.07 47.00 -3.26
C LEU A 178 -97.66 46.99 -2.66
N ASP A 179 -97.29 48.02 -1.91
CA ASP A 179 -95.94 48.14 -1.33
C ASP A 179 -95.79 47.32 -0.04
N LEU A 180 -96.87 47.13 0.72
CA LEU A 180 -96.94 46.14 1.80
C LEU A 180 -96.71 44.73 1.27
N GLU A 181 -97.39 44.34 0.18
CA GLU A 181 -97.25 43.00 -0.41
C GLU A 181 -95.86 42.80 -1.05
N LYS A 182 -95.25 43.84 -1.65
CA LYS A 182 -93.83 43.81 -2.06
C LYS A 182 -92.89 43.56 -0.86
N ALA A 183 -93.10 44.26 0.26
CA ALA A 183 -92.28 44.10 1.46
C ALA A 183 -92.40 42.67 2.03
N LYS A 184 -93.63 42.14 2.08
CA LYS A 184 -93.96 40.77 2.48
C LYS A 184 -93.25 39.72 1.61
N ASN A 185 -93.38 39.83 0.29
CA ASN A 185 -92.76 38.89 -0.65
C ASN A 185 -91.22 38.94 -0.59
N ASN A 186 -90.61 40.12 -0.45
CA ASN A 186 -89.17 40.22 -0.24
C ASN A 186 -88.74 39.63 1.13
N SER A 187 -89.52 39.79 2.19
CA SER A 187 -89.26 39.16 3.48
C SER A 187 -89.30 37.62 3.39
N GLN A 188 -90.31 37.06 2.74
CA GLN A 188 -90.44 35.62 2.55
C GLN A 188 -89.31 35.06 1.68
N MET A 189 -88.97 35.73 0.58
CA MET A 189 -87.86 35.36 -0.31
C MET A 189 -86.51 35.35 0.42
N ARG A 190 -86.19 36.39 1.20
CA ARG A 190 -84.93 36.44 1.97
C ARG A 190 -84.90 35.40 3.09
N ASN A 191 -86.04 35.09 3.71
CA ASN A 191 -86.14 34.01 4.69
C ASN A 191 -85.88 32.63 4.06
N GLY A 192 -86.38 32.36 2.86
CA GLY A 192 -86.06 31.14 2.11
C GLY A 192 -84.57 30.96 1.87
N ILE A 193 -83.91 31.98 1.31
CA ILE A 193 -82.45 32.01 1.09
C ILE A 193 -81.66 31.82 2.41
N CYS A 194 -82.17 32.34 3.53
CA CYS A 194 -81.57 32.14 4.84
C CYS A 194 -81.70 30.69 5.35
N GLU A 195 -82.85 30.05 5.19
CA GLU A 195 -83.04 28.64 5.56
C GLU A 195 -82.25 27.68 4.66
N GLU A 196 -82.13 27.97 3.35
CA GLU A 196 -81.23 27.24 2.45
C GLU A 196 -79.76 27.34 2.89
N ALA A 197 -79.27 28.56 3.17
CA ALA A 197 -77.90 28.78 3.63
C ALA A 197 -77.63 28.12 4.99
N LYS A 198 -78.63 28.08 5.88
CA LYS A 198 -78.62 27.41 7.18
C LYS A 198 -78.53 25.89 7.04
N GLN A 199 -79.30 25.29 6.13
CA GLN A 199 -79.24 23.86 5.83
C GLN A 199 -77.87 23.47 5.24
N HIS A 200 -77.36 24.27 4.29
CA HIS A 200 -76.02 24.06 3.73
C HIS A 200 -74.91 24.18 4.79
N TYR A 201 -75.01 25.15 5.71
CA TYR A 201 -74.07 25.27 6.83
C TYR A 201 -74.16 24.07 7.80
N ALA A 202 -75.37 23.63 8.16
CA ALA A 202 -75.55 22.45 9.02
C ALA A 202 -74.96 21.17 8.40
N TYR A 203 -75.16 20.96 7.09
CA TYR A 203 -74.52 19.86 6.35
C TYR A 203 -72.98 19.97 6.37
N ALA A 204 -72.44 21.15 6.10
CA ALA A 204 -70.99 21.37 6.11
C ALA A 204 -70.36 21.16 7.51
N VAL A 205 -71.09 21.50 8.58
CA VAL A 205 -70.67 21.21 9.97
C VAL A 205 -70.63 19.71 10.24
N SER A 206 -71.64 18.94 9.83
CA SER A 206 -71.59 17.47 9.97
C SER A 206 -70.37 16.92 9.23
N LYS A 207 -70.24 17.23 7.93
CA LYS A 207 -69.13 16.72 7.09
C LYS A 207 -67.75 17.08 7.67
N ALA A 208 -67.56 18.31 8.17
CA ALA A 208 -66.31 18.72 8.79
C ALA A 208 -66.04 17.97 10.10
N ASN A 209 -67.04 17.79 10.97
CA ASN A 209 -66.91 17.03 12.21
C ASN A 209 -66.63 15.54 11.94
N ASP A 210 -67.32 14.93 10.97
CA ASP A 210 -67.18 13.52 10.61
C ASP A 210 -65.78 13.23 10.06
N LEU A 211 -65.26 14.08 9.15
CA LEU A 211 -63.89 13.97 8.62
C LEU A 211 -62.82 14.29 9.66
N GLN A 212 -62.98 15.35 10.46
CA GLN A 212 -62.05 15.69 11.54
C GLN A 212 -61.95 14.55 12.57
N ARG A 213 -63.08 13.93 12.91
CA ARG A 213 -63.13 12.78 13.81
C ARG A 213 -62.44 11.56 13.22
N TRP A 214 -62.70 11.23 11.95
CA TRP A 214 -62.02 10.11 11.26
C TRP A 214 -60.50 10.31 11.24
N TYR A 215 -60.04 11.52 10.90
CA TYR A 215 -58.63 11.86 10.84
C TYR A 215 -57.92 11.68 12.19
N PHE A 216 -58.48 12.22 13.28
CA PHE A 216 -57.83 12.14 14.59
C PHE A 216 -58.06 10.82 15.35
N GLU A 217 -59.17 10.12 15.15
CA GLU A 217 -59.43 8.85 15.86
C GLU A 217 -58.83 7.62 15.16
N GLU A 218 -58.68 7.63 13.83
CA GLU A 218 -58.28 6.43 13.07
C GLU A 218 -57.12 6.67 12.08
N GLU A 219 -57.15 7.71 11.23
CA GLU A 219 -56.19 7.83 10.11
C GLU A 219 -54.80 8.34 10.53
N LEU A 220 -54.73 9.49 11.20
CA LEU A 220 -53.47 10.07 11.65
C LEU A 220 -52.69 9.14 12.61
N PRO A 221 -53.32 8.43 13.57
CA PRO A 221 -52.64 7.42 14.38
C PRO A 221 -51.99 6.30 13.56
N GLN A 222 -52.62 5.84 12.47
CA GLN A 222 -52.04 4.82 11.59
C GLN A 222 -50.82 5.35 10.82
N ILE A 223 -50.89 6.58 10.32
CA ILE A 223 -49.77 7.25 9.65
C ILE A 223 -48.60 7.45 10.63
N LEU A 224 -48.88 7.80 11.88
CA LEU A 224 -47.86 8.00 12.92
C LEU A 224 -47.18 6.69 13.35
N GLU A 225 -47.91 5.56 13.40
CA GLU A 225 -47.30 4.26 13.67
C GLU A 225 -46.42 3.79 12.49
N LYS A 226 -46.77 4.08 11.23
CA LYS A 226 -45.84 3.89 10.08
C LYS A 226 -44.56 4.71 10.28
N TYR A 227 -44.69 5.96 10.73
CA TYR A 227 -43.57 6.87 10.97
C TYR A 227 -42.64 6.37 12.08
N LYS A 228 -43.22 5.81 13.16
CA LYS A 228 -42.50 5.18 14.28
C LYS A 228 -41.77 3.92 13.85
N ASN A 229 -42.42 3.06 13.05
CA ASN A 229 -41.81 1.83 12.54
C ASN A 229 -40.62 2.12 11.62
N LEU A 230 -40.70 3.16 10.78
CA LEU A 230 -39.55 3.64 10.00
C LEU A 230 -38.34 3.98 10.88
N ASP A 231 -38.54 4.71 11.98
CA ASP A 231 -37.44 5.07 12.87
C ASP A 231 -36.91 3.86 13.66
N LEU A 232 -37.79 2.94 14.06
CA LEU A 232 -37.42 1.69 14.71
C LEU A 232 -36.58 0.78 13.79
N ASP A 233 -37.00 0.60 12.54
CA ASP A 233 -36.26 -0.19 11.55
C ASP A 233 -34.90 0.46 11.25
N ARG A 234 -34.86 1.79 11.11
CA ARG A 234 -33.62 2.56 10.96
C ARG A 234 -32.67 2.42 12.17
N ILE A 235 -33.18 2.39 13.40
CA ILE A 235 -32.38 2.16 14.62
C ILE A 235 -31.81 0.73 14.62
N ASN A 236 -32.61 -0.27 14.22
CA ASN A 236 -32.14 -1.65 14.05
C ASN A 236 -31.06 -1.76 12.97
N ASP A 237 -31.21 -1.04 11.84
CA ASP A 237 -30.22 -0.99 10.76
C ASP A 237 -28.91 -0.30 11.18
N VAL A 238 -28.99 0.77 11.98
CA VAL A 238 -27.80 1.41 12.59
C VAL A 238 -27.06 0.42 13.50
N ARG A 239 -27.76 -0.36 14.32
CA ARG A 239 -27.15 -1.43 15.13
C ARG A 239 -26.49 -2.48 14.23
N GLU A 240 -27.18 -2.93 13.19
CA GLU A 240 -26.66 -3.94 12.25
C GLU A 240 -25.38 -3.48 11.55
N VAL A 241 -25.33 -2.23 11.07
CA VAL A 241 -24.13 -1.62 10.47
C VAL A 241 -22.94 -1.62 11.45
N LEU A 242 -23.17 -1.27 12.72
CA LEU A 242 -22.13 -1.27 13.75
C LEU A 242 -21.67 -2.68 14.09
N MET A 243 -22.58 -3.66 14.16
CA MET A 243 -22.21 -5.08 14.34
C MET A 243 -21.36 -5.60 13.17
N LYS A 244 -21.72 -5.27 11.92
CA LYS A 244 -20.92 -5.67 10.75
C LYS A 244 -19.54 -5.03 10.72
N CYS A 245 -19.38 -3.80 11.23
CA CYS A 245 -18.04 -3.20 11.40
C CYS A 245 -17.15 -4.04 12.33
N ILE A 246 -17.72 -4.61 13.39
CA ILE A 246 -16.99 -5.45 14.36
C ILE A 246 -16.68 -6.82 13.73
N SER A 247 -17.66 -7.48 13.10
CA SER A 247 -17.45 -8.80 12.49
C SER A 247 -16.37 -8.80 11.41
N ALA A 248 -16.28 -7.73 10.60
CA ALA A 248 -15.22 -7.56 9.61
C ALA A 248 -13.80 -7.54 10.22
N GLU A 249 -13.66 -7.18 11.51
CA GLU A 249 -12.39 -7.30 12.25
C GLU A 249 -12.23 -8.65 12.92
N GLU A 250 -13.31 -9.22 13.48
CA GLU A 250 -13.29 -10.52 14.17
C GLU A 250 -12.96 -11.68 13.22
N ASP A 251 -13.53 -11.69 12.01
CA ASP A 251 -13.38 -12.77 11.02
C ASP A 251 -11.92 -12.96 10.56
N VAL A 252 -11.09 -11.90 10.60
CA VAL A 252 -9.66 -11.99 10.22
C VAL A 252 -8.74 -12.37 11.38
N GLN A 253 -9.19 -12.28 12.65
CA GLN A 253 -8.35 -12.56 13.83
C GLN A 253 -7.72 -13.95 13.84
N PRO A 254 -8.39 -15.06 13.44
CA PRO A 254 -7.79 -16.39 13.43
C PRO A 254 -6.57 -16.48 12.50
N ILE A 255 -6.58 -15.75 11.39
CA ILE A 255 -5.49 -15.75 10.40
C ILE A 255 -4.37 -14.82 10.87
N ILE A 256 -4.68 -13.65 11.44
CA ILE A 256 -3.69 -12.74 12.07
C ILE A 256 -2.96 -13.46 13.21
N ALA A 257 -3.69 -14.15 14.09
CA ALA A 257 -3.12 -14.95 15.17
C ALA A 257 -2.22 -16.09 14.66
N ARG A 258 -2.59 -16.70 13.51
CA ARG A 258 -1.76 -17.69 12.82
C ARG A 258 -0.47 -17.08 12.27
N CYS A 259 -0.51 -15.96 11.54
CA CYS A 259 0.70 -15.32 11.01
C CYS A 259 1.68 -14.98 12.13
N HIS A 260 1.20 -14.45 13.26
CA HIS A 260 2.04 -14.25 14.46
C HIS A 260 2.62 -15.55 15.03
N SER A 261 1.98 -16.70 14.81
CA SER A 261 2.48 -18.02 15.20
C SER A 261 3.52 -18.57 14.23
N ASP A 262 3.27 -18.45 12.93
CA ASP A 262 4.17 -18.94 11.89
C ASP A 262 5.44 -18.06 11.81
N MET A 263 5.35 -16.74 12.12
CA MET A 263 6.51 -15.88 12.44
C MET A 263 7.32 -16.40 13.64
N ARG A 264 6.65 -16.79 14.73
CA ARG A 264 7.31 -17.36 15.93
C ARG A 264 7.98 -18.71 15.65
N VAL A 265 7.48 -19.49 14.69
CA VAL A 265 8.14 -20.71 14.20
C VAL A 265 9.37 -20.37 13.36
N ALA A 266 9.25 -19.43 12.41
CA ALA A 266 10.37 -19.00 11.56
C ALA A 266 11.55 -18.40 12.36
N ALA A 267 11.27 -17.64 13.43
CA ALA A 267 12.29 -17.13 14.34
C ALA A 267 12.96 -18.25 15.17
N LYS A 268 12.19 -19.29 15.56
CA LYS A 268 12.70 -20.44 16.32
C LYS A 268 13.41 -21.50 15.48
N SER A 269 13.27 -21.46 14.15
CA SER A 269 13.98 -22.39 13.25
C SER A 269 15.43 -21.98 12.95
N ILE A 270 15.95 -20.94 13.61
CA ILE A 270 17.32 -20.45 13.42
C ILE A 270 18.29 -21.28 14.27
N ASP A 271 19.18 -22.00 13.61
CA ASP A 271 20.23 -22.84 14.21
C ASP A 271 21.61 -22.28 13.86
N ALA A 272 22.19 -21.55 14.82
CA ALA A 272 23.52 -20.97 14.70
C ALA A 272 24.65 -22.01 14.65
N ALA A 273 24.46 -23.23 15.18
CA ALA A 273 25.47 -24.27 15.11
C ALA A 273 25.51 -24.88 13.70
N ASN A 274 24.35 -25.21 13.15
CA ASN A 274 24.23 -25.67 11.76
C ASN A 274 24.75 -24.62 10.76
N ASP A 275 24.39 -23.35 10.92
CA ASP A 275 24.81 -22.30 9.99
C ASP A 275 26.34 -22.06 10.01
N VAL A 276 26.99 -22.20 11.17
CA VAL A 276 28.46 -22.19 11.26
C VAL A 276 29.09 -23.42 10.60
N MET A 277 28.44 -24.59 10.61
CA MET A 277 28.90 -25.75 9.83
C MET A 277 28.76 -25.52 8.32
N LEU A 278 27.65 -24.96 7.85
CA LEU A 278 27.43 -24.66 6.43
C LEU A 278 28.51 -23.73 5.85
N VAL A 279 29.00 -22.75 6.64
CA VAL A 279 30.15 -21.92 6.27
C VAL A 279 31.42 -22.77 6.04
N VAL A 280 31.69 -23.75 6.91
CA VAL A 280 32.83 -24.66 6.73
C VAL A 280 32.63 -25.56 5.51
N GLU A 281 31.45 -26.14 5.32
CA GLU A 281 31.16 -27.02 4.19
C GLU A 281 31.29 -26.30 2.84
N ASN A 282 30.79 -25.06 2.74
CA ASN A 282 30.79 -24.28 1.51
C ASN A 282 32.17 -23.67 1.16
N PHE A 283 32.99 -23.29 2.16
CA PHE A 283 34.27 -22.59 1.93
C PHE A 283 35.55 -23.41 2.19
N LYS A 284 35.45 -24.64 2.70
CA LYS A 284 36.63 -25.50 2.97
C LYS A 284 37.34 -25.89 1.67
N SER A 285 38.45 -25.21 1.39
CA SER A 285 39.29 -25.42 0.20
C SER A 285 39.96 -26.79 0.08
N GLY A 286 39.84 -27.67 1.07
CA GLY A 286 40.49 -29.00 1.09
C GLY A 286 42.03 -28.98 1.19
N ILE A 287 42.66 -27.80 1.20
CA ILE A 287 44.11 -27.66 1.33
C ILE A 287 44.53 -28.17 2.73
N PRO A 288 45.45 -29.14 2.83
CA PRO A 288 45.92 -29.63 4.12
C PRO A 288 46.67 -28.54 4.87
N ARG A 289 46.60 -28.56 6.20
CA ARG A 289 47.45 -27.71 7.05
C ARG A 289 48.93 -27.98 6.69
N PRO A 290 49.80 -26.95 6.64
CA PRO A 290 51.23 -27.16 6.41
C PRO A 290 51.81 -28.16 7.40
N SER A 291 52.68 -29.05 6.92
CA SER A 291 53.43 -29.95 7.78
C SER A 291 54.34 -29.15 8.72
N PRO A 292 54.66 -29.66 9.93
CA PRO A 292 55.78 -29.15 10.70
C PRO A 292 57.06 -29.16 9.85
N PHE A 293 57.89 -28.13 9.99
CA PHE A 293 59.17 -28.07 9.27
C PHE A 293 60.09 -29.20 9.71
N SER A 294 60.55 -30.02 8.77
CA SER A 294 61.59 -31.01 8.98
C SER A 294 62.96 -30.34 9.11
N PHE A 295 63.78 -30.78 10.07
CA PHE A 295 65.19 -30.43 10.10
C PHE A 295 65.91 -31.16 8.96
N GLU A 296 66.54 -30.41 8.06
CA GLU A 296 67.40 -30.92 6.99
C GLU A 296 68.85 -30.93 7.50
N ASP A 297 69.30 -32.09 7.99
CA ASP A 297 70.70 -32.27 8.41
C ASP A 297 71.59 -32.35 7.18
N LEU A 298 72.45 -31.34 7.00
CA LEU A 298 73.42 -31.26 5.90
C LEU A 298 74.69 -32.09 6.18
N GLY A 299 74.79 -32.74 7.34
CA GLY A 299 75.93 -33.53 7.77
C GLY A 299 77.12 -32.69 8.24
N ARG A 300 78.22 -33.37 8.60
CA ARG A 300 79.48 -32.72 8.94
C ARG A 300 80.30 -32.42 7.68
N PRO A 301 80.94 -31.23 7.56
CA PRO A 301 81.82 -30.93 6.42
C PRO A 301 82.91 -31.97 6.18
N ASP A 302 83.44 -32.57 7.26
CA ASP A 302 84.49 -33.59 7.24
C ASP A 302 84.13 -34.85 6.43
N ALA A 303 82.83 -35.13 6.26
CA ALA A 303 82.35 -36.26 5.46
C ALA A 303 82.67 -36.11 3.95
N LEU A 304 83.05 -34.92 3.49
CA LEU A 304 83.52 -34.68 2.13
C LEU A 304 84.98 -35.11 1.89
N LEU A 305 85.73 -35.43 2.94
CA LEU A 305 87.16 -35.76 2.85
C LEU A 305 87.46 -37.27 2.96
N ASN A 306 86.63 -38.03 3.67
CA ASN A 306 86.77 -39.47 3.83
C ASN A 306 85.87 -40.23 2.84
N GLY A 307 86.35 -40.42 1.62
CA GLY A 307 85.60 -41.10 0.57
C GLY A 307 85.40 -42.60 0.81
N SER A 308 84.15 -43.03 0.93
CA SER A 308 83.69 -44.39 0.63
C SER A 308 82.31 -44.32 -0.02
N ASP A 309 82.24 -44.69 -1.29
CA ASP A 309 81.06 -45.19 -2.01
C ASP A 309 79.73 -44.40 -1.93
N ASN A 310 79.74 -43.14 -2.43
CA ASN A 310 78.79 -42.73 -3.47
C ASN A 310 79.18 -41.39 -4.13
N VAL A 311 79.63 -41.42 -5.39
CA VAL A 311 80.18 -40.25 -6.12
C VAL A 311 79.22 -39.66 -7.17
N ASP A 312 77.96 -39.38 -6.82
CA ASP A 312 77.05 -38.59 -7.68
C ASP A 312 75.99 -37.76 -6.91
N ALA A 313 76.43 -36.89 -6.00
CA ALA A 313 75.55 -35.95 -5.29
C ALA A 313 76.06 -34.49 -5.25
N THR A 314 77.35 -34.29 -4.96
CA THR A 314 77.83 -33.00 -4.43
C THR A 314 78.07 -31.89 -5.48
N ILE A 315 78.25 -32.22 -6.76
CA ILE A 315 78.64 -31.24 -7.81
C ILE A 315 77.63 -31.13 -8.96
N LYS A 316 76.34 -31.38 -8.69
CA LYS A 316 75.22 -31.08 -9.63
C LYS A 316 74.05 -30.35 -8.97
N LYS A 317 74.36 -29.30 -8.17
CA LYS A 317 73.32 -28.35 -7.75
C LYS A 317 73.80 -26.94 -7.40
N GLY A 318 74.02 -26.13 -8.43
CA GLY A 318 74.00 -24.67 -8.32
C GLY A 318 72.58 -24.14 -8.10
N THR A 319 71.92 -24.53 -7.02
CA THR A 319 70.62 -23.95 -6.59
C THR A 319 70.33 -24.30 -5.12
N LEU A 320 70.47 -23.30 -4.25
CA LEU A 320 69.62 -23.23 -3.05
C LEU A 320 68.16 -23.18 -3.52
N LEU A 321 67.27 -23.89 -2.80
CA LEU A 321 65.86 -24.15 -3.15
C LEU A 321 65.65 -25.14 -4.32
N GLY A 322 64.98 -26.26 -4.01
CA GLY A 322 64.22 -27.05 -5.00
C GLY A 322 64.88 -28.36 -5.49
N ARG A 323 64.70 -29.47 -4.78
CA ARG A 323 64.36 -30.74 -5.45
C ARG A 323 62.93 -31.05 -5.08
N LYS A 324 62.15 -31.64 -5.98
CA LYS A 324 60.80 -32.11 -5.65
C LYS A 324 60.93 -33.33 -4.74
N ASP A 325 60.34 -33.26 -3.56
CA ASP A 325 59.46 -34.31 -3.06
C ASP A 325 58.35 -33.68 -2.20
N ALA A 326 57.39 -34.48 -1.75
CA ALA A 326 56.00 -34.04 -1.62
C ALA A 326 55.66 -33.03 -0.49
N LYS A 327 54.87 -32.01 -0.88
CA LYS A 327 53.95 -31.16 -0.08
C LYS A 327 54.58 -30.06 0.82
N SER A 328 53.84 -28.95 0.86
CA SER A 328 54.09 -27.69 1.59
C SER A 328 55.34 -26.89 1.18
N GLY A 329 55.11 -25.77 0.51
CA GLY A 329 56.09 -24.71 0.28
C GLY A 329 55.42 -23.36 0.50
N VAL A 330 55.71 -22.70 1.63
CA VAL A 330 55.14 -21.39 1.97
C VAL A 330 55.95 -20.29 1.28
N VAL A 331 55.30 -19.49 0.43
CA VAL A 331 55.90 -18.27 -0.13
C VAL A 331 55.77 -17.14 0.89
N ARG A 332 56.89 -16.50 1.24
CA ARG A 332 56.90 -15.31 2.10
C ARG A 332 56.14 -14.18 1.42
N LYS A 333 55.20 -13.53 2.13
CA LYS A 333 54.85 -12.14 1.83
C LYS A 333 56.06 -11.27 2.17
N GLN A 334 56.56 -10.51 1.20
CA GLN A 334 57.52 -9.43 1.44
C GLN A 334 56.85 -8.09 1.07
N SER A 335 57.27 -7.01 1.73
CA SER A 335 56.46 -5.80 1.94
C SER A 335 55.91 -5.11 0.68
N MET A 336 54.72 -4.54 0.77
CA MET A 336 54.33 -3.43 -0.12
C MET A 336 55.15 -2.19 0.26
N HIS A 337 56.03 -1.74 -0.64
CA HIS A 337 56.21 -0.35 -1.07
C HIS A 337 57.54 -0.17 -1.81
N GLN A 338 57.52 -0.03 -3.14
CA GLN A 338 58.26 1.04 -3.84
C GLN A 338 57.86 1.13 -5.33
N LYS A 339 57.37 2.32 -5.70
CA LYS A 339 57.58 3.08 -6.96
C LYS A 339 57.38 2.34 -8.31
N PHE A 340 56.34 2.72 -9.07
CA PHE A 340 56.32 3.87 -10.01
C PHE A 340 57.22 3.67 -11.25
N PHE A 341 56.60 3.75 -12.44
CA PHE A 341 57.16 4.04 -13.77
C PHE A 341 58.64 3.70 -14.05
N GLY A 342 58.87 2.64 -14.82
CA GLY A 342 60.15 2.35 -15.48
C GLY A 342 59.93 1.76 -16.87
N VAL A 343 60.34 2.48 -17.92
CA VAL A 343 60.25 2.02 -19.31
C VAL A 343 61.51 1.21 -19.66
N GLY A 344 61.33 0.03 -20.26
CA GLY A 344 62.43 -0.80 -20.78
C GLY A 344 61.93 -2.10 -21.39
N GLY A 345 62.11 -2.28 -22.70
CA GLY A 345 61.68 -3.49 -23.40
C GLY A 345 62.66 -4.65 -23.23
N GLY A 346 62.13 -5.87 -23.20
CA GLY A 346 62.92 -7.11 -23.17
C GLY A 346 62.01 -8.33 -23.30
N SER A 347 61.97 -8.94 -24.48
CA SER A 347 61.13 -10.12 -24.73
C SER A 347 61.78 -11.38 -24.18
N ASP A 348 61.11 -12.11 -23.30
CA ASP A 348 61.47 -13.51 -23.05
C ASP A 348 60.25 -14.39 -22.73
N LYS A 349 60.22 -15.61 -23.29
CA LYS A 349 59.08 -16.52 -23.21
C LYS A 349 59.22 -17.48 -22.02
N LYS A 350 58.70 -17.10 -20.85
CA LYS A 350 58.38 -18.07 -19.78
C LYS A 350 56.89 -18.41 -19.78
N SER A 351 56.59 -19.70 -19.67
CA SER A 351 55.23 -20.23 -19.71
C SER A 351 54.50 -19.99 -18.39
N ASP A 352 53.26 -19.51 -18.50
CA ASP A 352 52.41 -19.01 -17.40
C ASP A 352 51.74 -20.15 -16.58
N ASN A 353 52.45 -21.26 -16.39
CA ASN A 353 51.90 -22.49 -15.80
C ASN A 353 52.17 -22.61 -14.29
N GLY A 354 52.88 -21.62 -13.70
CA GLY A 354 53.36 -21.65 -12.31
C GLY A 354 52.28 -21.38 -11.25
N GLU A 355 51.32 -20.50 -11.51
CA GLU A 355 50.27 -20.13 -10.55
C GLU A 355 49.20 -21.24 -10.38
N TYR A 356 48.88 -21.93 -11.48
CA TYR A 356 47.76 -22.88 -11.53
C TYR A 356 48.17 -24.36 -11.40
N GLY A 357 49.41 -24.71 -11.74
CA GLY A 357 49.87 -26.11 -11.87
C GLY A 357 50.00 -26.92 -10.57
N ASN A 358 49.83 -26.30 -9.39
CA ASN A 358 49.95 -26.97 -8.08
C ASN A 358 48.59 -27.30 -7.43
N LEU A 359 47.49 -27.15 -8.17
CA LEU A 359 46.12 -27.34 -7.69
C LEU A 359 45.50 -28.64 -8.25
N PRO A 360 44.65 -29.37 -7.49
CA PRO A 360 43.86 -30.46 -8.05
C PRO A 360 43.02 -29.98 -9.24
N PRO A 361 42.85 -30.75 -10.34
CA PRO A 361 42.28 -30.24 -11.59
C PRO A 361 40.92 -29.53 -11.43
N GLN A 362 40.02 -30.05 -10.60
CA GLN A 362 38.72 -29.42 -10.32
C GLN A 362 38.83 -28.07 -9.58
N GLN A 363 39.84 -27.91 -8.73
CA GLN A 363 40.15 -26.63 -8.06
C GLN A 363 40.90 -25.67 -8.98
N ARG A 364 41.79 -26.20 -9.83
CA ARG A 364 42.48 -25.47 -10.91
C ARG A 364 41.45 -24.86 -11.85
N ALA A 365 40.48 -25.65 -12.32
CA ALA A 365 39.37 -25.19 -13.16
C ALA A 365 38.53 -24.10 -12.48
N ARG A 366 38.08 -24.31 -11.22
CA ARG A 366 37.32 -23.30 -10.46
C ARG A 366 38.10 -21.98 -10.28
N LYS A 367 39.41 -22.02 -10.00
CA LYS A 367 40.21 -20.79 -9.88
C LYS A 367 40.46 -20.09 -11.21
N ILE A 368 40.74 -20.84 -12.29
CA ILE A 368 40.90 -20.26 -13.63
C ILE A 368 39.59 -19.60 -14.06
N ALA A 369 38.44 -20.25 -13.86
CA ALA A 369 37.12 -19.69 -14.14
C ALA A 369 36.82 -18.43 -13.31
N GLY A 370 37.19 -18.40 -12.03
CA GLY A 370 37.06 -17.21 -11.18
C GLY A 370 37.91 -16.03 -11.68
N LYS A 371 39.19 -16.28 -12.03
CA LYS A 371 40.09 -15.25 -12.58
C LYS A 371 39.65 -14.81 -13.98
N LEU A 372 39.08 -15.72 -14.78
CA LEU A 372 38.47 -15.42 -16.08
C LEU A 372 37.32 -14.42 -15.92
N ALA A 373 36.38 -14.68 -15.01
CA ALA A 373 35.22 -13.80 -14.77
C ALA A 373 35.64 -12.40 -14.24
N GLU A 374 36.70 -12.33 -13.43
CA GLU A 374 37.29 -11.07 -12.97
C GLU A 374 37.83 -10.25 -14.16
N ILE A 375 38.66 -10.86 -15.02
CA ILE A 375 39.28 -10.20 -16.17
C ILE A 375 38.26 -9.89 -17.28
N GLU A 376 37.23 -10.71 -17.44
CA GLU A 376 36.09 -10.42 -18.34
C GLU A 376 35.29 -9.21 -17.87
N LYS A 377 35.10 -9.04 -16.56
CA LYS A 377 34.49 -7.84 -15.94
C LYS A 377 35.38 -6.61 -16.06
N ASP A 378 36.71 -6.77 -16.06
CA ASP A 378 37.64 -5.65 -16.25
C ASP A 378 37.69 -5.22 -17.73
N ARG A 379 37.70 -6.17 -18.66
CA ARG A 379 37.55 -5.88 -20.09
C ARG A 379 36.22 -5.17 -20.38
N GLU A 380 35.13 -5.59 -19.75
CA GLU A 380 33.82 -4.93 -19.89
C GLU A 380 33.86 -3.48 -19.38
N ARG A 381 34.52 -3.22 -18.25
CA ARG A 381 34.76 -1.85 -17.74
C ARG A 381 35.63 -1.00 -18.68
N ALA A 382 36.64 -1.60 -19.32
CA ALA A 382 37.47 -0.92 -20.33
C ALA A 382 36.67 -0.61 -21.61
N ILE A 383 35.81 -1.53 -22.07
CA ILE A 383 34.88 -1.32 -23.20
C ILE A 383 33.93 -0.15 -22.92
N GLN A 384 33.27 -0.15 -21.75
CA GLN A 384 32.34 0.92 -21.36
C GLN A 384 33.04 2.27 -21.21
N SER A 385 34.26 2.29 -20.68
CA SER A 385 35.11 3.49 -20.61
C SER A 385 35.45 4.03 -22.01
N ARG A 386 35.86 3.15 -22.93
CA ARG A 386 36.14 3.51 -24.34
C ARG A 386 34.89 4.03 -25.06
N GLU A 387 33.72 3.45 -24.81
CA GLU A 387 32.46 3.96 -25.35
C GLU A 387 32.11 5.35 -24.80
N GLY A 388 32.35 5.61 -23.51
CA GLY A 388 32.18 6.94 -22.92
C GLY A 388 33.04 7.99 -23.60
N VAL A 389 34.34 7.71 -23.76
CA VAL A 389 35.26 8.61 -24.48
C VAL A 389 34.90 8.75 -25.97
N SER A 390 34.39 7.70 -26.61
CA SER A 390 33.92 7.76 -28.01
C SER A 390 32.68 8.65 -28.17
N LYS A 391 31.72 8.56 -27.23
CA LYS A 391 30.55 9.46 -27.15
C LYS A 391 31.00 10.91 -26.92
N MET A 392 32.00 11.14 -26.06
CA MET A 392 32.61 12.46 -25.84
C MET A 392 33.32 13.02 -27.09
N GLN A 393 34.12 12.19 -27.80
CA GLN A 393 34.74 12.58 -29.07
C GLN A 393 33.69 12.97 -30.12
N ASN A 394 32.59 12.23 -30.22
CA ASN A 394 31.52 12.56 -31.15
C ASN A 394 30.80 13.86 -30.75
N ALA A 395 30.58 14.12 -29.46
CA ALA A 395 30.05 15.40 -28.99
C ALA A 395 30.97 16.58 -29.35
N TYR A 396 32.29 16.41 -29.24
CA TYR A 396 33.28 17.41 -29.68
C TYR A 396 33.26 17.62 -31.21
N ARG A 397 33.04 16.55 -32.00
CA ARG A 397 32.88 16.66 -33.47
C ARG A 397 31.58 17.39 -33.86
N SER A 398 30.50 17.19 -33.11
CA SER A 398 29.22 17.87 -33.33
C SER A 398 29.19 19.32 -32.82
N ASN A 399 29.99 19.66 -31.80
CA ASN A 399 30.06 21.01 -31.25
C ASN A 399 31.49 21.36 -30.81
N PRO A 400 32.27 22.07 -31.67
CA PRO A 400 33.65 22.47 -31.38
C PRO A 400 33.85 23.39 -30.16
N LYS A 401 32.77 23.89 -29.53
CA LYS A 401 32.86 24.64 -28.27
C LYS A 401 33.01 23.76 -27.03
N LEU A 402 32.82 22.45 -27.13
CA LEU A 402 32.88 21.52 -25.99
C LEU A 402 34.28 20.93 -25.76
N GLY A 403 35.14 20.92 -26.77
CA GLY A 403 36.48 20.35 -26.72
C GLY A 403 37.01 20.00 -28.12
N ASN A 404 38.27 19.61 -28.20
CA ASN A 404 38.90 19.18 -29.45
C ASN A 404 38.78 17.64 -29.60
N PRO A 405 38.21 17.10 -30.70
CA PRO A 405 38.08 15.67 -30.89
C PRO A 405 39.37 14.86 -30.80
N ALA A 406 40.52 15.46 -31.14
CA ALA A 406 41.82 14.78 -31.12
C ALA A 406 42.34 14.50 -29.71
N ASP A 407 41.90 15.26 -28.71
CA ASP A 407 42.31 15.08 -27.30
C ASP A 407 41.83 13.71 -26.77
N CYS A 408 40.73 13.20 -27.33
CA CYS A 408 40.19 11.87 -27.03
C CYS A 408 40.99 10.72 -27.67
N ASP A 409 41.72 10.94 -28.77
CA ASP A 409 42.33 9.83 -29.55
C ASP A 409 43.40 9.07 -28.75
N ALA A 410 44.15 9.76 -27.88
CA ALA A 410 45.12 9.12 -26.99
C ALA A 410 44.44 8.18 -25.99
N GLN A 411 43.33 8.60 -25.37
CA GLN A 411 42.56 7.77 -24.44
C GLN A 411 41.86 6.60 -25.16
N LEU A 412 41.32 6.83 -26.36
CA LEU A 412 40.72 5.77 -27.18
C LEU A 412 41.76 4.70 -27.57
N SER A 413 42.98 5.12 -27.92
CA SER A 413 44.09 4.21 -28.21
C SER A 413 44.55 3.45 -26.96
N GLN A 414 44.64 4.11 -25.81
CA GLN A 414 44.97 3.47 -24.53
C GLN A 414 43.95 2.38 -24.16
N TYR A 415 42.65 2.71 -24.17
CA TYR A 415 41.61 1.71 -23.86
C TYR A 415 41.54 0.60 -24.93
N ALA A 416 41.86 0.86 -26.20
CA ALA A 416 41.97 -0.20 -27.20
C ALA A 416 43.09 -1.19 -26.86
N GLN A 417 44.29 -0.69 -26.54
CA GLN A 417 45.43 -1.53 -26.13
C GLN A 417 45.14 -2.32 -24.84
N GLU A 418 44.43 -1.73 -23.89
CA GLU A 418 43.97 -2.41 -22.67
C GLU A 418 42.97 -3.54 -22.96
N ILE A 419 41.95 -3.28 -23.80
CA ILE A 419 40.96 -4.29 -24.21
C ILE A 419 41.63 -5.45 -24.96
N ASP A 420 42.60 -5.17 -25.83
CA ASP A 420 43.34 -6.19 -26.56
C ASP A 420 44.22 -7.03 -25.63
N ALA A 421 44.94 -6.40 -24.69
CA ALA A 421 45.75 -7.09 -23.68
C ALA A 421 44.90 -8.01 -22.78
N LEU A 422 43.77 -7.50 -22.27
CA LEU A 422 42.82 -8.28 -21.47
C LEU A 422 42.21 -9.42 -22.31
N THR A 423 41.93 -9.20 -23.59
CA THR A 423 41.40 -10.23 -24.50
C THR A 423 42.42 -11.35 -24.76
N VAL A 424 43.70 -11.03 -24.92
CA VAL A 424 44.80 -12.01 -25.01
C VAL A 424 44.94 -12.81 -23.71
N GLN A 425 44.79 -12.15 -22.54
CA GLN A 425 44.84 -12.83 -21.24
C GLN A 425 43.64 -13.76 -21.03
N ILE A 426 42.43 -13.33 -21.43
CA ILE A 426 41.21 -14.16 -21.45
C ILE A 426 41.40 -15.37 -22.37
N GLY A 427 41.98 -15.19 -23.56
CA GLY A 427 42.31 -16.29 -24.47
C GLY A 427 43.26 -17.32 -23.84
N ARG A 428 44.31 -16.86 -23.16
CA ARG A 428 45.25 -17.73 -22.41
C ARG A 428 44.53 -18.52 -21.32
N LEU A 429 43.70 -17.86 -20.51
CA LEU A 429 42.98 -18.50 -19.40
C LEU A 429 41.90 -19.47 -19.89
N ARG A 430 41.21 -19.19 -21.00
CA ARG A 430 40.27 -20.14 -21.63
C ARG A 430 40.98 -21.41 -22.09
N GLY A 431 42.12 -21.30 -22.78
CA GLY A 431 42.93 -22.46 -23.17
C GLY A 431 43.45 -23.26 -21.97
N LEU A 432 43.86 -22.58 -20.88
CA LEU A 432 44.31 -23.25 -19.65
C LEU A 432 43.16 -23.95 -18.91
N LEU A 433 41.94 -23.40 -18.97
CA LEU A 433 40.73 -24.01 -18.44
C LEU A 433 40.33 -25.26 -19.25
N GLU A 434 40.44 -25.19 -20.58
CA GLU A 434 40.18 -26.30 -21.50
C GLU A 434 41.17 -27.46 -21.30
N GLU A 435 42.48 -27.17 -21.21
CA GLU A 435 43.52 -28.16 -20.83
C GLU A 435 43.22 -28.82 -19.48
N THR A 436 42.78 -28.02 -18.50
CA THR A 436 42.45 -28.51 -17.15
C THR A 436 41.18 -29.36 -17.13
N ASN A 437 40.17 -29.03 -17.95
CA ASN A 437 38.94 -29.80 -18.08
C ASN A 437 39.18 -31.11 -18.86
N ALA A 438 40.05 -31.12 -19.88
CA ALA A 438 40.47 -32.34 -20.56
C ALA A 438 41.15 -33.33 -19.59
N GLN A 439 41.94 -32.83 -18.64
CA GLN A 439 42.56 -33.64 -17.56
C GLN A 439 41.54 -34.25 -16.59
N LEU A 440 40.29 -33.76 -16.53
CA LEU A 440 39.20 -34.36 -15.74
C LEU A 440 38.42 -35.44 -16.51
N GLY A 441 38.56 -35.53 -17.84
CA GLY A 441 37.71 -36.36 -18.71
C GLY A 441 38.26 -37.73 -19.11
N ILE A 442 39.38 -38.19 -18.53
CA ILE A 442 40.14 -39.38 -19.00
C ILE A 442 40.09 -40.56 -17.98
N SER A 443 39.39 -40.42 -16.86
CA SER A 443 39.47 -41.36 -15.72
C SER A 443 38.32 -42.38 -15.63
N GLU A 444 38.07 -43.17 -16.68
CA GLU A 444 37.21 -44.38 -16.63
C GLU A 444 37.98 -45.65 -17.07
N SER A 445 38.59 -46.37 -16.14
CA SER A 445 39.00 -47.79 -16.27
C SER A 445 39.32 -48.38 -14.87
N ASP A 446 39.24 -49.71 -14.75
CA ASP A 446 39.67 -50.55 -13.60
C ASP A 446 38.96 -50.31 -12.23
N THR A 447 38.49 -51.31 -11.48
CA THR A 447 38.55 -52.81 -11.59
C THR A 447 37.27 -53.46 -10.99
N PRO A 448 37.02 -54.78 -11.16
CA PRO A 448 35.64 -55.30 -11.30
C PRO A 448 35.16 -56.26 -10.15
N PRO A 449 34.37 -57.36 -10.34
CA PRO A 449 33.13 -57.53 -9.56
C PRO A 449 33.10 -58.73 -8.59
N SER A 450 32.09 -58.78 -7.71
CA SER A 450 31.68 -60.04 -7.06
C SER A 450 30.20 -60.05 -6.67
N VAL A 451 29.66 -61.24 -6.40
CA VAL A 451 28.22 -61.52 -6.30
C VAL A 451 27.94 -62.38 -5.06
N ARG A 452 26.86 -62.07 -4.31
CA ARG A 452 26.03 -63.07 -3.59
C ARG A 452 24.72 -62.48 -3.11
N SER A 453 23.68 -63.31 -3.14
CA SER A 453 22.29 -62.95 -2.83
C SER A 453 21.72 -63.91 -1.79
N TYR A 454 20.78 -63.46 -0.95
CA TYR A 454 19.68 -64.30 -0.49
C TYR A 454 18.47 -63.48 0.01
N SER A 455 17.29 -63.79 -0.59
CA SER A 455 16.00 -64.06 0.07
C SER A 455 15.28 -62.97 0.92
N SER A 456 13.94 -62.86 0.90
CA SER A 456 12.91 -63.48 0.04
C SER A 456 11.48 -62.96 0.35
N ALA A 457 10.58 -63.00 -0.65
CA ALA A 457 9.11 -63.04 -0.56
C ALA A 457 8.36 -61.79 -0.01
N SER A 458 7.12 -61.42 -0.40
CA SER A 458 6.21 -61.68 -1.57
C SER A 458 5.08 -60.58 -1.50
N SER A 459 3.92 -60.51 -2.18
CA SER A 459 3.09 -61.43 -2.99
C SER A 459 2.14 -60.68 -3.95
N ALA A 460 1.82 -61.30 -5.10
CA ALA A 460 0.58 -61.18 -5.91
C ALA A 460 0.19 -59.84 -6.61
N ALA A 461 -0.57 -59.97 -7.71
CA ALA A 461 -1.14 -58.90 -8.57
C ALA A 461 -2.69 -59.13 -8.69
N PRO A 462 -3.47 -58.97 -9.81
CA PRO A 462 -3.12 -58.85 -11.25
C PRO A 462 -4.06 -58.00 -12.19
N ARG A 463 -3.81 -58.08 -13.51
CA ARG A 463 -4.64 -57.74 -14.70
C ARG A 463 -4.80 -56.24 -15.05
N SER A 464 -4.65 -55.74 -16.29
CA SER A 464 -4.57 -56.26 -17.69
C SER A 464 -5.88 -56.45 -18.48
N THR A 465 -6.06 -55.62 -19.52
CA THR A 465 -6.60 -55.97 -20.86
C THR A 465 -6.20 -54.93 -21.94
N THR A 466 -5.89 -55.42 -23.14
CA THR A 466 -5.68 -54.71 -24.43
C THR A 466 -7.01 -54.71 -25.25
N PRO A 467 -7.18 -54.13 -26.48
CA PRO A 467 -6.19 -53.80 -27.53
C PRO A 467 -6.40 -52.48 -28.34
N ALA A 468 -5.68 -52.35 -29.45
CA ALA A 468 -5.69 -51.29 -30.49
C ALA A 468 -6.28 -51.87 -31.83
N PRO A 469 -6.08 -51.33 -33.07
CA PRO A 469 -5.49 -50.05 -33.54
C PRO A 469 -6.28 -49.36 -34.71
N ALA A 470 -5.64 -48.35 -35.37
CA ALA A 470 -5.76 -48.01 -36.81
C ALA A 470 -7.02 -47.27 -37.34
N THR A 471 -7.02 -46.35 -38.33
CA THR A 471 -6.01 -45.43 -38.97
C THR A 471 -6.75 -44.37 -39.84
N LEU A 472 -6.00 -43.47 -40.53
CA LEU A 472 -6.39 -42.57 -41.65
C LEU A 472 -6.95 -41.18 -41.27
N GLU A 473 -6.63 -40.06 -41.95
CA GLU A 473 -5.43 -39.59 -42.72
C GLU A 473 -5.59 -38.04 -43.01
N PRO A 474 -4.75 -37.31 -43.78
CA PRO A 474 -3.47 -36.71 -43.32
C PRO A 474 -3.32 -35.18 -43.61
N GLU A 475 -2.06 -34.69 -43.50
CA GLU A 475 -1.50 -33.44 -44.06
C GLU A 475 -1.80 -32.08 -43.35
N HIS A 476 -0.87 -31.11 -43.23
CA HIS A 476 0.58 -31.11 -43.55
C HIS A 476 1.40 -30.05 -42.76
N HIS A 477 2.67 -30.41 -42.47
CA HIS A 477 3.89 -29.55 -42.45
C HIS A 477 4.20 -28.46 -41.38
N ARG A 478 5.30 -28.75 -40.64
CA ARG A 478 6.56 -27.95 -40.46
C ARG A 478 6.74 -26.92 -39.31
N ASN A 479 7.72 -27.26 -38.47
CA ASN A 479 8.82 -26.45 -37.88
C ASN A 479 8.59 -25.03 -37.30
N SER A 480 8.76 -24.95 -35.98
CA SER A 480 9.96 -24.37 -35.31
C SER A 480 10.66 -23.14 -35.93
N SER A 481 10.70 -22.02 -35.20
CA SER A 481 11.95 -21.31 -34.81
C SER A 481 11.69 -20.02 -34.02
N ASP A 482 11.90 -20.01 -32.70
CA ASP A 482 12.02 -18.77 -31.92
C ASP A 482 13.44 -18.18 -31.99
N ASN A 483 13.62 -16.98 -32.54
CA ASN A 483 14.64 -16.03 -32.06
C ASN A 483 14.49 -14.59 -32.60
N TRP A 484 15.17 -13.67 -31.91
CA TRP A 484 15.83 -12.44 -32.40
C TRP A 484 15.11 -11.06 -32.31
N SER A 485 15.20 -10.48 -31.11
CA SER A 485 15.97 -9.23 -30.85
C SER A 485 15.48 -7.82 -31.28
N ARG A 486 15.34 -6.96 -30.24
CA ARG A 486 16.15 -5.73 -29.99
C ARG A 486 15.79 -4.40 -30.72
N PHE A 487 16.21 -3.30 -30.08
CA PHE A 487 16.27 -1.88 -30.49
C PHE A 487 15.02 -0.96 -30.31
N SER A 488 15.04 -0.24 -29.16
CA SER A 488 15.23 1.23 -29.03
C SER A 488 14.15 2.24 -29.46
N GLU A 489 14.23 3.42 -28.83
CA GLU A 489 13.28 4.54 -28.88
C GLU A 489 13.46 5.48 -30.10
N GLN A 490 12.45 6.32 -30.38
CA GLN A 490 12.65 7.79 -30.47
C GLN A 490 11.33 8.61 -30.57
N SER A 491 11.32 9.78 -29.90
CA SER A 491 10.81 11.11 -30.33
C SER A 491 9.35 11.31 -30.82
N ALA A 492 8.65 12.42 -30.56
CA ALA A 492 8.81 13.59 -29.67
C ALA A 492 7.37 14.16 -29.42
N GLU A 493 6.97 15.44 -29.24
CA GLU A 493 7.49 16.85 -29.15
C GLU A 493 6.30 17.68 -28.55
N ASN A 494 6.26 18.97 -28.18
CA ASN A 494 7.17 20.13 -28.04
C ASN A 494 6.46 21.19 -27.13
N THR A 495 7.16 21.98 -26.30
CA THR A 495 6.99 23.46 -26.28
C THR A 495 8.03 24.22 -25.44
N LEU A 496 8.47 25.34 -26.01
CA LEU A 496 9.57 26.23 -25.63
C LEU A 496 9.40 27.02 -24.30
N ALA A 497 10.54 27.45 -23.75
CA ALA A 497 10.69 28.62 -22.87
C ALA A 497 11.84 29.52 -23.41
N PRO A 498 11.97 30.80 -22.95
CA PRO A 498 13.23 31.54 -23.17
C PRO A 498 13.76 32.35 -21.97
N ASN A 499 15.09 32.57 -22.00
CA ASN A 499 15.91 33.54 -21.24
C ASN A 499 16.16 33.30 -19.73
N GLY A 500 17.38 33.46 -19.21
CA GLY A 500 18.65 33.66 -19.93
C GLY A 500 19.85 34.14 -19.08
N THR A 501 21.05 34.00 -19.65
CA THR A 501 22.36 34.58 -19.24
C THR A 501 23.19 33.78 -18.21
N ALA A 502 24.51 33.70 -18.46
CA ALA A 502 25.58 33.07 -17.66
C ALA A 502 26.73 34.13 -17.45
N PRO A 503 27.95 33.90 -16.89
CA PRO A 503 28.80 32.69 -17.03
C PRO A 503 29.72 32.25 -15.83
N ILE A 504 30.06 30.95 -15.85
CA ILE A 504 31.42 30.33 -15.70
C ILE A 504 32.46 30.99 -14.76
N ALA A 505 32.90 30.25 -13.72
CA ALA A 505 34.33 30.01 -13.42
C ALA A 505 34.57 28.80 -12.48
N ASN A 506 35.70 28.12 -12.71
CA ASN A 506 36.37 26.98 -12.04
C ASN A 506 35.91 26.37 -10.69
N ARG A 507 36.16 25.05 -10.63
CA ARG A 507 36.25 24.17 -9.45
C ARG A 507 37.63 24.27 -8.79
N GLU A 508 37.68 24.31 -7.47
CA GLU A 508 38.88 24.04 -6.66
C GLU A 508 38.46 23.22 -5.42
N GLU A 509 39.38 22.43 -4.84
CA GLU A 509 39.02 21.31 -3.95
C GLU A 509 39.19 21.65 -2.46
N VAL A 510 38.07 21.71 -1.74
CA VAL A 510 38.03 21.76 -0.27
C VAL A 510 37.04 20.71 0.25
N TYR A 511 37.43 19.96 1.28
CA TYR A 511 36.48 19.15 2.06
C TYR A 511 35.68 20.08 2.95
N GLU A 512 34.58 20.62 2.43
CA GLU A 512 33.70 21.52 3.18
C GLU A 512 32.87 20.71 4.18
N GLU A 513 33.23 20.86 5.46
CA GLU A 513 32.51 20.33 6.62
C GLU A 513 31.06 20.82 6.57
N CYS A 514 30.09 19.90 6.48
CA CYS A 514 28.69 20.24 6.18
C CYS A 514 28.13 21.32 7.12
N ALA A 515 28.02 22.54 6.61
CA ALA A 515 27.38 23.64 7.31
C ALA A 515 25.95 23.21 7.70
N PRO A 516 25.56 23.33 8.98
CA PRO A 516 24.24 22.88 9.42
C PRO A 516 23.16 23.72 8.74
N PRO A 517 22.01 23.13 8.37
CA PRO A 517 21.05 23.78 7.47
C PRO A 517 20.57 25.14 7.98
N PRO A 518 20.32 26.10 7.07
CA PRO A 518 19.99 27.48 7.42
C PRO A 518 18.73 27.54 8.27
N SER A 519 18.78 28.32 9.33
CA SER A 519 17.64 28.52 10.24
C SER A 519 16.56 29.37 9.59
N LEU A 520 15.30 28.93 9.68
CA LEU A 520 14.11 29.65 9.20
C LEU A 520 13.77 30.88 10.04
N GLY A 521 14.32 30.98 11.25
CA GLY A 521 14.00 32.01 12.23
C GLY A 521 14.70 31.80 13.57
N ARG A 522 14.25 32.56 14.57
CA ARG A 522 14.54 32.36 15.99
C ARG A 522 13.27 31.89 16.70
N ALA A 523 13.41 31.11 17.77
CA ALA A 523 12.29 30.68 18.60
C ALA A 523 12.61 30.90 20.08
N THR A 524 11.68 31.47 20.83
CA THR A 524 11.78 31.63 22.29
C THR A 524 10.80 30.68 22.98
N ALA A 525 11.28 29.88 23.93
CA ALA A 525 10.42 29.02 24.73
C ALA A 525 9.55 29.83 25.72
N LEU A 526 8.24 29.67 25.63
CA LEU A 526 7.23 30.30 26.49
C LEU A 526 6.99 29.53 27.80
N PHE A 527 7.36 28.25 27.83
CA PHE A 527 7.24 27.37 28.99
C PHE A 527 8.43 26.40 29.03
N ALA A 528 8.70 25.80 30.19
CA ALA A 528 9.68 24.72 30.30
C ALA A 528 9.12 23.39 29.74
N PHE A 529 10.01 22.55 29.19
CA PHE A 529 9.69 21.20 28.72
C PHE A 529 10.90 20.28 28.97
N GLU A 530 10.66 19.08 29.50
CA GLU A 530 11.73 18.22 30.02
C GLU A 530 12.42 17.33 28.97
N GLY A 531 11.79 17.09 27.81
CA GLY A 531 12.36 16.27 26.74
C GLY A 531 12.45 14.78 27.11
N GLN A 532 11.32 14.13 27.39
CA GLN A 532 11.28 12.73 27.85
C GLN A 532 11.17 11.68 26.72
N ALA A 533 11.02 12.10 25.45
CA ALA A 533 10.91 11.21 24.29
C ALA A 533 12.18 11.26 23.42
N ASP A 534 12.50 10.16 22.75
CA ASP A 534 13.68 10.08 21.87
C ASP A 534 13.56 11.10 20.71
N GLY A 535 14.66 11.78 20.38
CA GLY A 535 14.67 12.91 19.44
C GLY A 535 14.10 14.25 19.97
N THR A 536 13.54 14.31 21.18
CA THR A 536 13.14 15.60 21.80
C THR A 536 14.27 16.23 22.61
N ILE A 537 14.27 17.56 22.76
CA ILE A 537 15.22 18.26 23.65
C ILE A 537 14.50 18.99 24.78
N ARG A 538 15.17 19.06 25.94
CA ARG A 538 14.73 19.91 27.05
C ARG A 538 14.85 21.40 26.71
N MET A 539 13.95 22.21 27.23
CA MET A 539 14.03 23.67 27.19
C MET A 539 13.55 24.30 28.51
N ARG A 540 14.05 25.50 28.81
CA ARG A 540 13.54 26.35 29.89
C ARG A 540 12.71 27.49 29.32
N GLU A 541 11.75 27.98 30.10
CA GLU A 541 11.07 29.25 29.83
C GLU A 541 12.11 30.39 29.64
N GLY A 542 11.94 31.18 28.59
CA GLY A 542 12.86 32.24 28.18
C GLY A 542 14.11 31.78 27.43
N GLU A 543 14.27 30.49 27.10
CA GLU A 543 15.42 29.98 26.34
C GLU A 543 15.25 30.22 24.83
N GLU A 544 16.28 30.76 24.17
CA GLU A 544 16.31 31.03 22.73
C GLU A 544 16.93 29.88 21.92
N PHE A 545 16.36 29.62 20.74
CA PHE A 545 16.78 28.62 19.77
C PHE A 545 16.79 29.18 18.35
N PHE A 546 17.54 28.54 17.45
CA PHE A 546 17.33 28.66 16.02
C PHE A 546 16.21 27.72 15.58
N LEU A 547 15.30 28.22 14.76
CA LEU A 547 14.21 27.45 14.15
C LEU A 547 14.74 26.71 12.92
N VAL A 548 14.62 25.39 12.86
CA VAL A 548 15.14 24.55 11.77
C VAL A 548 14.02 24.06 10.85
N GLU A 549 12.88 23.68 11.43
CA GLU A 549 11.76 23.06 10.72
C GLU A 549 10.47 23.49 11.43
N ASN A 550 9.45 23.87 10.67
CA ASN A 550 8.15 24.28 11.20
C ASN A 550 7.25 23.09 11.52
N ASP A 551 6.26 23.33 12.36
CA ASP A 551 5.11 22.44 12.55
C ASP A 551 4.33 22.28 11.23
N GLU A 552 4.31 21.06 10.67
CA GLU A 552 3.51 20.72 9.48
C GLU A 552 2.06 20.32 9.83
N GLY A 553 1.67 20.39 11.11
CA GLY A 553 0.35 20.04 11.64
C GLY A 553 0.36 18.89 12.66
N ASP A 554 1.53 18.47 13.15
CA ASP A 554 1.70 17.38 14.13
C ASP A 554 1.87 17.87 15.58
N GLY A 555 2.06 19.18 15.78
CA GLY A 555 2.25 19.80 17.09
C GLY A 555 3.70 19.96 17.54
N TRP A 556 4.68 19.61 16.69
CA TRP A 556 6.11 19.66 17.01
C TRP A 556 6.89 20.61 16.10
N THR A 557 7.83 21.34 16.69
CA THR A 557 8.75 22.24 15.98
C THR A 557 10.17 21.76 16.20
N ARG A 558 10.99 21.75 15.14
CA ARG A 558 12.41 21.36 15.24
C ARG A 558 13.29 22.58 15.46
N VAL A 559 14.10 22.51 16.51
CA VAL A 559 14.92 23.63 16.98
C VAL A 559 16.37 23.20 17.20
N ARG A 560 17.30 24.14 17.03
CA ARG A 560 18.73 24.00 17.30
C ARG A 560 19.15 24.97 18.40
N ARG A 561 19.91 24.50 19.39
CA ARG A 561 20.46 25.39 20.44
C ARG A 561 21.44 26.39 19.83
N ILE A 562 21.46 27.63 20.35
CA ILE A 562 22.31 28.70 19.78
C ILE A 562 23.80 28.49 20.08
N ASN A 563 24.13 27.91 21.24
CA ASN A 563 25.50 27.72 21.73
C ASN A 563 25.99 26.26 21.66
N GLU A 564 25.13 25.33 21.24
CA GLU A 564 25.37 23.88 21.21
C GLU A 564 24.79 23.36 19.90
N ASN A 565 25.54 22.60 19.08
CA ASN A 565 25.02 22.06 17.82
C ASN A 565 24.08 20.85 18.04
N GLN A 566 23.25 20.92 19.08
CA GLN A 566 22.21 19.97 19.41
C GLN A 566 20.89 20.42 18.78
N GLU A 567 20.29 19.53 18.01
CA GLU A 567 18.94 19.67 17.46
C GLU A 567 17.97 18.72 18.15
N GLY A 568 16.68 19.04 18.09
CA GLY A 568 15.60 18.12 18.38
C GLY A 568 14.23 18.80 18.35
N PHE A 569 13.20 18.04 18.71
CA PHE A 569 11.82 18.49 18.68
C PHE A 569 11.34 19.01 20.04
N VAL A 570 10.50 20.04 20.01
CA VAL A 570 9.79 20.61 21.16
C VAL A 570 8.34 20.95 20.76
N PRO A 571 7.38 21.02 21.70
CA PRO A 571 5.99 21.34 21.36
C PRO A 571 5.84 22.75 20.78
N SER A 572 5.25 22.88 19.59
CA SER A 572 5.13 24.16 18.88
C SER A 572 4.32 25.20 19.65
N SER A 573 3.29 24.74 20.36
CA SER A 573 2.44 25.57 21.24
C SER A 573 3.17 26.16 22.44
N TYR A 574 4.40 25.70 22.72
CA TYR A 574 5.26 26.21 23.80
C TYR A 574 6.33 27.18 23.26
N LEU A 575 6.32 27.52 21.98
CA LEU A 575 7.25 28.46 21.35
C LEU A 575 6.59 29.78 20.92
N ARG A 576 7.39 30.84 20.88
CA ARG A 576 7.17 32.03 20.05
C ARG A 576 8.22 32.07 18.95
N CYS A 577 7.81 31.85 17.71
CA CYS A 577 8.69 31.87 16.55
C CYS A 577 8.69 33.25 15.87
N GLU A 578 9.88 33.71 15.49
CA GLU A 578 10.13 34.93 14.72
C GLU A 578 10.96 34.55 13.48
N TYR A 579 10.39 34.71 12.29
CA TYR A 579 11.01 34.33 11.02
C TYR A 579 11.97 35.40 10.52
N PHE A 580 12.98 34.99 9.75
CA PHE A 580 13.95 35.89 9.10
C PHE A 580 13.43 36.47 7.77
#